data_AF-A0A8T7BTF4-F1
#
_entry.id   AF-A0A8T7BTF4-F1
#
_cell.length_a   1.000
_cell.length_b   1.000
_cell.length_c   1.000
_cell.angle_alpha   90.00
_cell.angle_beta   90.00
_cell.angle_gamma   90.00
#
_symmetry.space_group_name_H-M   'P 1'
#
loop_
_entity.id
_entity.type
_entity.pdbx_description
1 polymer ?
#
loop_
_entity_poly.entity_id
_entity_poly.type
_entity_poly.pdbx_seq_one_letter_code
_entity_poly.pdbx_strand_id
1 'polypeptide(L)'
;AFAYYQYDYTDDKETGQIIFTDGAVQEKHLINSNNFKPGYVTVDDSWINYWRNGQNALLGWGHAAEVLDTKGNATGQGAKALGIELANTQAFARCQVDKVFKAVCLRNPDDYASDRSERDTNMIPAFISNGYDMKQVFSDTAAWCKGS
;
A
#
# COMPACT_ATOMS: atom_id res chain seq x y z
N ALA A 1 -5.13 2.22 12.49
CA ALA A 1 -5.75 2.38 11.15
C ALA A 1 -7.19 1.87 11.06
N PHE A 2 -7.54 0.74 11.71
CA PHE A 2 -8.84 0.07 11.52
C PHE A 2 -9.71 0.02 12.79
N ALA A 3 -9.35 0.77 13.83
CA ALA A 3 -10.05 0.69 15.12
C ALA A 3 -11.54 1.06 15.03
N TYR A 4 -11.91 1.89 14.06
CA TYR A 4 -13.29 2.36 13.83
C TYR A 4 -14.08 1.49 12.83
N TYR A 5 -13.46 0.46 12.28
CA TYR A 5 -14.05 -0.40 11.24
C TYR A 5 -14.42 -1.76 11.81
N GLN A 6 -15.62 -2.25 11.51
CA GLN A 6 -16.09 -3.59 11.87
C GLN A 6 -16.58 -4.32 10.63
N TYR A 7 -16.29 -5.61 10.53
CA TYR A 7 -16.93 -6.46 9.51
C TYR A 7 -18.14 -7.10 10.16
N ASP A 8 -19.33 -6.69 9.74
CA ASP A 8 -20.61 -7.17 10.25
C ASP A 8 -21.18 -8.22 9.31
N TYR A 9 -21.58 -9.35 9.87
CA TYR A 9 -22.21 -10.46 9.15
C TYR A 9 -23.09 -11.21 10.13
N THR A 10 -24.18 -11.79 9.65
CA THR A 10 -25.10 -12.58 10.47
C THR A 10 -24.58 -14.02 10.58
N ASP A 11 -24.82 -14.83 9.55
CA ASP A 11 -24.47 -16.25 9.52
C ASP A 11 -23.45 -16.58 8.41
N ASP A 12 -23.50 -15.83 7.31
CA ASP A 12 -22.61 -16.01 6.16
C ASP A 12 -21.65 -14.82 6.03
N LYS A 13 -20.36 -15.11 6.24
CA LYS A 13 -19.27 -14.14 6.13
C LYS A 13 -19.12 -13.58 4.71
N GLU A 14 -19.57 -14.31 3.68
CA GLU A 14 -19.51 -13.84 2.29
C GLU A 14 -20.56 -12.75 2.00
N THR A 15 -21.60 -12.65 2.84
CA THR A 15 -22.65 -11.63 2.73
C THR A 15 -22.43 -10.42 3.64
N GLY A 16 -21.30 -10.40 4.35
CA GLY A 16 -20.99 -9.35 5.31
C GLY A 16 -20.68 -8.00 4.67
N GLN A 17 -20.61 -6.98 5.52
CA GLN A 17 -20.28 -5.61 5.12
C GLN A 17 -19.33 -4.95 6.12
N ILE A 18 -18.57 -3.96 5.64
CA ILE A 18 -17.76 -3.12 6.53
C ILE A 18 -18.62 -1.97 7.06
N ILE A 19 -18.75 -1.90 8.37
CA ILE A 19 -19.33 -0.78 9.12
C ILE A 19 -18.20 0.14 9.59
N PHE A 20 -18.37 1.44 9.41
CA PHE A 20 -17.48 2.47 9.92
C PHE A 20 -18.23 3.34 10.93
N THR A 21 -17.69 3.46 12.14
CA THR A 21 -18.23 4.32 13.19
C THR A 21 -17.21 5.39 13.56
N ASP A 22 -17.40 6.59 13.03
CA ASP A 22 -16.46 7.69 13.20
C ASP A 22 -16.24 8.01 14.70
N GLY A 23 -14.98 8.16 15.09
CA GLY A 23 -14.58 8.46 16.47
C GLY A 23 -14.79 7.33 17.49
N ALA A 24 -15.30 6.16 17.10
CA ALA A 24 -15.64 5.09 18.04
C ALA A 24 -14.82 3.81 17.79
N VAL A 25 -13.98 3.45 18.77
CA VAL A 25 -13.25 2.17 18.75
C VAL A 25 -14.24 1.01 18.85
N GLN A 26 -14.15 0.09 17.90
CA GLN A 26 -15.00 -1.11 17.84
C GLN A 26 -14.65 -2.07 18.97
N GLU A 27 -15.69 -2.71 19.53
CA GLU A 27 -15.59 -3.55 20.74
C GLU A 27 -14.51 -4.62 20.63
N LYS A 28 -14.27 -5.19 19.44
CA LYS A 28 -13.22 -6.20 19.20
C LYS A 28 -11.83 -5.82 19.69
N HIS A 29 -11.52 -4.52 19.75
CA HIS A 29 -10.24 -4.00 20.22
C HIS A 29 -10.13 -3.90 21.74
N LEU A 30 -11.24 -4.07 22.45
CA LEU A 30 -11.37 -3.91 23.89
C LEU A 30 -11.84 -5.20 24.60
N ILE A 31 -12.11 -6.27 23.84
CA ILE A 31 -12.45 -7.60 24.39
C ILE A 31 -11.29 -8.11 25.25
N ASN A 32 -11.62 -8.70 26.40
CA ASN A 32 -10.65 -9.32 27.32
C ASN A 32 -9.56 -8.35 27.83
N SER A 33 -9.93 -7.11 28.15
CA SER A 33 -9.02 -6.08 28.69
C SER A 33 -8.20 -6.52 29.92
N ASN A 34 -8.67 -7.54 30.65
CA ASN A 34 -7.96 -8.09 31.81
C ASN A 34 -6.92 -9.16 31.49
N ASN A 35 -6.85 -9.71 30.27
CA ASN A 35 -5.89 -10.77 29.92
C ASN A 35 -4.44 -10.27 29.88
N PHE A 36 -4.22 -9.03 29.45
CA PHE A 36 -2.90 -8.42 29.41
C PHE A 36 -2.96 -6.94 29.80
N LYS A 37 -3.16 -6.69 31.09
CA LYS A 37 -3.25 -5.34 31.67
C LYS A 37 -2.09 -4.38 31.31
N PRO A 38 -0.81 -4.82 31.21
CA PRO A 38 0.27 -3.92 30.81
C PRO A 38 0.38 -3.73 29.29
N GLY A 39 -0.50 -4.36 28.51
CA GLY A 39 -0.53 -4.23 27.06
C GLY A 39 -1.00 -2.86 26.59
N TYR A 40 -0.73 -2.58 25.31
CA TYR A 40 -1.23 -1.38 24.66
C TYR A 40 -2.74 -1.46 24.44
N VAL A 41 -3.46 -0.41 24.85
CA VAL A 41 -4.90 -0.26 24.61
C VAL A 41 -5.10 0.54 23.33
N THR A 42 -5.89 0.00 22.40
CA THR A 42 -6.25 0.72 21.18
C THR A 42 -7.29 1.77 21.52
N VAL A 43 -6.93 3.05 21.40
CA VAL A 43 -7.78 4.19 21.79
C VAL A 43 -8.32 4.98 20.60
N ASP A 44 -7.70 4.85 19.43
CA ASP A 44 -8.04 5.57 18.21
C ASP A 44 -7.67 4.76 16.97
N ASP A 45 -7.88 5.35 15.79
CA ASP A 45 -7.54 4.74 14.51
C ASP A 45 -6.11 5.05 14.03
N SER A 46 -5.22 5.48 14.92
CA SER A 46 -3.83 5.79 14.58
C SER A 46 -3.02 4.55 14.17
N TRP A 47 -1.90 4.77 13.50
CA TRP A 47 -0.95 3.72 13.15
C TRP A 47 0.47 4.26 13.10
N ILE A 48 1.43 3.34 13.28
CA ILE A 48 2.86 3.58 13.11
C ILE A 48 3.40 2.49 12.18
N ASN A 49 4.08 2.89 11.11
CA ASN A 49 4.70 1.99 10.16
C ASN A 49 6.18 1.76 10.51
N TYR A 50 6.42 0.69 11.28
CA TYR A 50 7.78 0.25 11.61
C TYR A 50 8.52 -0.40 10.43
N TRP A 51 7.82 -0.78 9.36
CA TRP A 51 8.43 -1.46 8.21
C TRP A 51 9.27 -0.55 7.33
N ARG A 52 9.17 0.77 7.54
CA ARG A 52 10.11 1.74 6.96
C ARG A 52 11.55 1.49 7.36
N ASN A 53 11.76 0.85 8.51
CA ASN A 53 13.07 0.55 9.06
C ASN A 53 13.36 -0.95 9.02
N GLY A 54 14.63 -1.30 8.81
CA GLY A 54 15.09 -2.69 8.78
C GLY A 54 14.81 -3.40 7.45
N GLN A 55 14.50 -4.69 7.50
CA GLN A 55 14.44 -5.55 6.31
C GLN A 55 13.38 -5.12 5.30
N ASN A 56 12.24 -4.62 5.78
CA ASN A 56 11.13 -4.19 4.93
C ASN A 56 11.34 -2.80 4.32
N ALA A 57 12.45 -2.11 4.64
CA ALA A 57 12.81 -0.85 3.96
C ALA A 57 13.01 -1.05 2.45
N LEU A 58 13.36 -2.28 2.02
CA LEU A 58 13.52 -2.67 0.62
C LEU A 58 12.23 -2.56 -0.22
N LEU A 59 11.06 -2.38 0.41
CA LEU A 59 9.83 -2.06 -0.31
C LEU A 59 9.88 -0.68 -0.98
N GLY A 60 10.87 0.15 -0.63
CA GLY A 60 11.13 1.45 -1.25
C GLY A 60 10.04 2.47 -0.90
N TRP A 61 9.87 2.74 0.39
CA TRP A 61 8.84 3.64 0.90
C TRP A 61 9.04 5.07 0.37
N GLY A 62 8.10 5.56 -0.44
CA GLY A 62 8.12 6.92 -1.00
C GLY A 62 7.78 8.01 0.02
N HIS A 63 7.84 9.29 -0.36
CA HIS A 63 7.46 10.39 0.55
C HIS A 63 6.13 10.98 0.09
N ALA A 64 5.03 10.64 0.77
CA ALA A 64 3.72 11.18 0.41
C ALA A 64 2.86 11.55 1.63
N ALA A 65 3.01 12.79 2.08
CA ALA A 65 2.15 13.42 3.10
C ALA A 65 2.18 12.78 4.50
N GLU A 66 3.20 11.97 4.79
CA GLU A 66 3.34 11.24 6.04
C GLU A 66 4.07 12.06 7.10
N VAL A 67 3.69 11.88 8.37
CA VAL A 67 4.43 12.43 9.51
C VAL A 67 5.40 11.37 10.00
N LEU A 68 6.70 11.61 9.83
CA LEU A 68 7.74 10.73 10.36
C LEU A 68 8.02 11.05 11.83
N ASP A 69 8.12 10.02 12.65
CA ASP A 69 8.61 10.15 14.02
C ASP A 69 10.13 10.38 14.05
N THR A 70 10.70 10.57 15.25
CA THR A 70 12.14 10.80 15.43
C THR A 70 13.03 9.61 15.05
N LYS A 71 12.44 8.45 14.79
CA LYS A 71 13.10 7.21 14.35
C LYS A 71 12.84 6.91 12.87
N GLY A 72 12.19 7.83 12.13
CA GLY A 72 11.88 7.66 10.72
C GLY A 72 10.73 6.69 10.44
N ASN A 73 9.92 6.31 11.44
CA ASN A 73 8.69 5.55 11.20
C ASN A 73 7.60 6.53 10.75
N ALA A 74 6.81 6.14 9.76
CA ALA A 74 5.65 6.92 9.37
C ALA A 74 4.51 6.72 10.37
N THR A 75 3.74 7.77 10.55
CA THR A 75 2.55 7.76 11.39
C THR A 75 1.38 8.34 10.61
N GLY A 76 0.18 7.90 10.95
CA GLY A 76 -1.03 8.42 10.34
C GLY A 76 -2.29 7.98 11.08
N GLN A 77 -3.42 8.42 10.56
CA GLN A 77 -4.75 8.21 11.13
C GLN A 77 -5.65 7.56 10.09
N GLY A 78 -6.28 6.45 10.47
CA GLY A 78 -7.25 5.74 9.65
C GLY A 78 -6.71 4.92 8.47
N ALA A 79 -7.59 4.11 7.92
CA ALA A 79 -7.31 3.16 6.84
C ALA A 79 -6.91 3.85 5.54
N LYS A 80 -7.47 5.04 5.25
CA LYS A 80 -7.11 5.83 4.05
C LYS A 80 -5.63 6.23 4.08
N ALA A 81 -5.16 6.81 5.19
CA ALA A 81 -3.76 7.22 5.31
C ALA A 81 -2.81 6.01 5.24
N LEU A 82 -3.18 4.89 5.86
CA LEU A 82 -2.42 3.65 5.73
C LEU A 82 -2.40 3.12 4.29
N GLY A 83 -3.50 3.24 3.56
CA GLY A 83 -3.55 2.86 2.15
C GLY A 83 -2.62 3.73 1.29
N ILE A 84 -2.54 5.03 1.58
CA ILE A 84 -1.60 5.95 0.93
C ILE A 84 -0.15 5.52 1.22
N GLU A 85 0.21 5.26 2.48
CA GLU A 85 1.54 4.75 2.86
C GLU A 85 1.95 3.52 2.02
N LEU A 86 1.07 2.52 1.94
CA LEU A 86 1.35 1.27 1.23
C LEU A 86 1.43 1.48 -0.30
N ALA A 87 0.55 2.31 -0.85
CA ALA A 87 0.52 2.62 -2.28
C ALA A 87 1.75 3.43 -2.73
N ASN A 88 2.40 4.16 -1.81
CA ASN A 88 3.60 4.93 -2.12
C ASN A 88 4.90 4.11 -2.12
N THR A 89 4.82 2.79 -1.95
CA THR A 89 6.00 1.92 -2.06
C THR A 89 6.44 1.75 -3.52
N GLN A 90 7.75 1.68 -3.75
CA GLN A 90 8.32 1.28 -5.03
C GLN A 90 7.87 -0.14 -5.42
N ALA A 91 7.67 -1.03 -4.44
CA ALA A 91 7.12 -2.35 -4.66
C ALA A 91 5.70 -2.32 -5.26
N PHE A 92 4.82 -1.42 -4.77
CA PHE A 92 3.50 -1.21 -5.37
C PHE A 92 3.63 -0.72 -6.82
N ALA A 93 4.46 0.31 -7.05
CA ALA A 93 4.72 0.84 -8.38
C ALA A 93 5.18 -0.25 -9.36
N ARG A 94 6.16 -1.07 -8.96
CA ARG A 94 6.65 -2.20 -9.74
C ARG A 94 5.53 -3.19 -10.08
N CYS A 95 4.71 -3.56 -9.11
CA CYS A 95 3.59 -4.49 -9.32
C CYS A 95 2.61 -3.97 -10.39
N GLN A 96 2.28 -2.67 -10.36
CA GLN A 96 1.38 -2.09 -11.35
C GLN A 96 2.01 -2.04 -12.74
N VAL A 97 3.27 -1.62 -12.84
CA VAL A 97 4.00 -1.59 -14.12
C VAL A 97 4.13 -3.02 -14.68
N ASP A 98 4.49 -4.01 -13.88
CA ASP A 98 4.61 -5.42 -14.32
C ASP A 98 3.28 -5.96 -14.88
N LYS A 99 2.14 -5.59 -14.28
CA LYS A 99 0.82 -5.98 -14.77
C LYS A 99 0.51 -5.36 -16.14
N VAL A 100 0.78 -4.06 -16.29
CA VAL A 100 0.58 -3.36 -17.57
C VAL A 100 1.52 -3.93 -18.63
N PHE A 101 2.78 -4.16 -18.28
CA PHE A 101 3.78 -4.75 -19.17
C PHE A 101 3.32 -6.10 -19.71
N LYS A 102 2.86 -7.00 -18.83
CA LYS A 102 2.32 -8.31 -19.24
C LYS A 102 1.10 -8.18 -20.15
N ALA A 103 0.21 -7.23 -19.86
CA ALA A 103 -1.01 -7.02 -20.63
C ALA A 103 -0.75 -6.42 -22.03
N VAL A 104 0.24 -5.52 -22.15
CA VAL A 104 0.51 -4.77 -23.38
C VAL A 104 1.58 -5.44 -24.24
N CYS A 105 2.65 -5.95 -23.63
CA CYS A 105 3.79 -6.55 -24.31
C CYS A 105 3.66 -8.06 -24.47
N LEU A 106 2.67 -8.67 -23.83
CA LEU A 106 2.37 -10.11 -23.85
C LEU A 106 3.53 -11.00 -23.37
N ARG A 107 4.39 -10.47 -22.49
CA ARG A 107 5.53 -11.18 -21.89
C ARG A 107 5.87 -10.62 -20.51
N ASN A 108 6.66 -11.35 -19.73
CA ASN A 108 7.11 -10.84 -18.43
C ASN A 108 8.28 -9.87 -18.66
N PRO A 109 8.29 -8.67 -18.06
CA PRO A 109 9.44 -7.78 -18.15
C PRO A 109 10.73 -8.43 -17.61
N ASP A 110 10.62 -9.44 -16.73
CA ASP A 110 11.77 -10.21 -16.26
C ASP A 110 12.30 -11.26 -17.24
N ASP A 111 11.70 -11.46 -18.41
CA ASP A 111 12.20 -12.43 -19.40
C ASP A 111 13.46 -11.90 -20.14
N TYR A 112 13.56 -10.58 -20.35
CA TYR A 112 14.64 -9.94 -21.11
C TYR A 112 15.33 -8.83 -20.32
N ALA A 113 16.66 -8.73 -20.45
CA ALA A 113 17.44 -7.72 -19.72
C ALA A 113 17.08 -6.28 -20.10
N SER A 114 16.77 -6.02 -21.38
CA SER A 114 16.33 -4.71 -21.86
C SER A 114 14.98 -4.31 -21.26
N ASP A 115 14.02 -5.23 -21.20
CA ASP A 115 12.70 -4.97 -20.62
C ASP A 115 12.78 -4.70 -19.11
N ARG A 116 13.59 -5.48 -18.38
CA ARG A 116 13.87 -5.21 -16.96
C ARG A 116 14.46 -3.82 -16.77
N SER A 117 15.44 -3.47 -17.59
CA SER A 117 16.12 -2.18 -17.50
C SER A 117 15.16 -1.02 -17.79
N GLU A 118 14.33 -1.13 -18.81
CA GLU A 118 13.32 -0.13 -19.16
C GLU A 118 12.29 0.05 -18.03
N ARG A 119 11.75 -1.06 -17.53
CA ARG A 119 10.80 -1.04 -16.41
C ARG A 119 11.39 -0.33 -15.19
N ASP A 120 12.60 -0.74 -14.78
CA ASP A 120 13.21 -0.30 -13.52
C ASP A 120 13.75 1.13 -13.60
N THR A 121 14.24 1.55 -14.77
CA THR A 121 14.92 2.85 -14.95
C THR A 121 13.97 3.96 -15.42
N ASN A 122 12.94 3.63 -16.20
CA ASN A 122 12.07 4.62 -16.83
C ASN A 122 10.63 4.52 -16.33
N MET A 123 9.96 3.37 -16.53
CA MET A 123 8.52 3.25 -16.28
C MET A 123 8.14 3.38 -14.81
N ILE A 124 8.87 2.72 -13.89
CA ILE A 124 8.61 2.83 -12.45
C ILE A 124 8.87 4.26 -11.92
N PRO A 125 10.02 4.90 -12.19
CA PRO A 125 10.24 6.30 -11.78
C PRO A 125 9.26 7.29 -12.40
N ALA A 126 8.89 7.12 -13.68
CA ALA A 126 7.87 7.95 -14.33
C ALA A 126 6.50 7.79 -13.66
N PHE A 127 6.10 6.56 -13.34
CA PHE A 127 4.84 6.29 -12.64
C PHE A 127 4.77 6.98 -11.28
N ILE A 128 5.84 6.87 -10.47
CA ILE A 128 5.93 7.51 -9.15
C ILE A 128 5.93 9.03 -9.28
N SER A 129 6.79 9.58 -10.14
CA SER A 129 6.94 11.04 -10.28
C SER A 129 5.72 11.75 -10.88
N ASN A 130 4.94 11.06 -11.70
CA ASN A 130 3.69 11.57 -12.27
C ASN A 130 2.46 11.36 -11.35
N GLY A 131 2.67 11.09 -10.06
CA GLY A 131 1.59 10.95 -9.09
C GLY A 131 0.73 9.70 -9.29
N TYR A 132 1.34 8.60 -9.75
CA TYR A 132 0.69 7.31 -9.96
C TYR A 132 -0.42 7.31 -11.02
N ASP A 133 -0.26 8.08 -12.10
CA ASP A 133 -1.18 8.03 -13.26
C ASP A 133 -0.93 6.78 -14.12
N MET A 134 -1.85 5.83 -14.04
CA MET A 134 -1.80 4.59 -14.81
C MET A 134 -1.86 4.80 -16.32
N LYS A 135 -2.48 5.89 -16.81
CA LYS A 135 -2.55 6.16 -18.26
C LYS A 135 -1.16 6.32 -18.86
N GLN A 136 -0.27 6.97 -18.13
CA GLN A 136 1.13 7.14 -18.54
C GLN A 136 1.84 5.79 -18.64
N VAL A 137 1.64 4.89 -17.67
CA VAL A 137 2.24 3.55 -17.71
C VAL A 137 1.80 2.77 -18.94
N PHE A 138 0.50 2.80 -19.27
CA PHE A 138 -0.01 2.17 -20.51
C PHE A 138 0.61 2.78 -21.76
N SER A 139 0.73 4.12 -21.80
CA SER A 139 1.34 4.84 -22.93
C SER A 139 2.81 4.46 -23.12
N ASP A 140 3.62 4.53 -22.05
CA ASP A 140 5.06 4.23 -22.10
C ASP A 140 5.30 2.76 -22.46
N THR A 141 4.52 1.85 -21.87
CA THR A 141 4.60 0.42 -22.16
C THR A 141 4.24 0.13 -23.62
N ALA A 142 3.17 0.74 -24.15
CA ALA A 142 2.81 0.56 -25.56
C ALA A 142 3.86 1.14 -26.51
N ALA A 143 4.49 2.26 -26.13
CA ALA A 143 5.57 2.88 -26.88
C ALA A 143 6.83 2.01 -26.91
N TRP A 144 7.17 1.31 -25.81
CA TRP A 144 8.27 0.35 -25.76
C TRP A 144 7.96 -0.93 -26.57
N CYS A 145 6.76 -1.46 -26.42
CA CYS A 145 6.42 -2.79 -26.93
C CYS A 145 5.95 -2.84 -28.40
N LYS A 146 5.64 -1.70 -29.01
CA LYS A 146 5.36 -1.61 -30.46
C LYS A 146 6.58 -1.87 -31.35
N GLY A 147 7.77 -2.03 -30.77
CA GLY A 147 9.00 -2.40 -31.48
C GLY A 147 10.07 -1.33 -31.36
N SER A 148 11.12 -1.66 -30.61
CA SER A 148 12.51 -1.37 -30.96
C SER A 148 13.02 -2.45 -31.91
#